data_AF-A0A6V7IZ83-F1
#
_entry.id   AF-A0A6V7IZ83-F1
#
_cell.length_a   1.000
_cell.length_b   1.000
_cell.length_c   1.000
_cell.angle_alpha   90.00
_cell.angle_beta   90.00
_cell.angle_gamma   90.00
#
_symmetry.space_group_name_H-M   'P 1'
#
loop_
_entity.id
_entity.type
_entity.pdbx_description
1 polymer ?
#
loop_
_entity_poly.entity_id
_entity_poly.type
_entity_poly.pdbx_seq_one_letter_code
_entity_poly.pdbx_strand_id
1 'polypeptide(L)'
;IACISPARSNASETLNTLRYAARAKKIRTKPIVVMDPREALILSLKREVGALQNENDHLRAALHLGNDPLTALANNECREKRSPIPPSPHVDIDRLAEMESPELSQLVRAYITENEALRRENAELYATRDQVVRDQALVCRENERLLKKLEDVNS
;
A
#
# COMPACT_ATOMS: atom_id res chain seq x y z
N ILE A 1 6.28 37.90 -12.79
CA ILE A 1 5.44 39.12 -12.83
C ILE A 1 5.93 39.98 -13.99
N ALA A 2 5.04 40.53 -14.80
CA ALA A 2 5.41 41.39 -15.93
C ALA A 2 4.87 42.81 -15.65
N CYS A 3 5.77 43.78 -15.50
CA CYS A 3 5.40 45.17 -15.22
C CYS A 3 5.38 45.96 -16.54
N ILE A 4 4.29 46.70 -16.78
CA ILE A 4 4.08 47.44 -18.02
C ILE A 4 3.51 48.83 -17.72
N SER A 5 3.66 49.75 -18.67
CA SER A 5 3.14 51.11 -18.58
C SER A 5 1.98 51.31 -19.58
N PRO A 6 0.85 51.91 -19.16
CA PRO A 6 -0.27 52.15 -20.06
C PRO A 6 -0.04 53.34 -21.03
N ALA A 7 1.06 54.08 -20.88
CA ALA A 7 1.35 55.23 -21.72
C ALA A 7 1.60 54.83 -23.19
N ARG A 8 1.02 55.59 -24.13
CA ARG A 8 1.16 55.34 -25.58
C ARG A 8 2.62 55.32 -26.04
N SER A 9 3.48 56.14 -25.44
CA SER A 9 4.92 56.19 -25.73
C SER A 9 5.63 54.84 -25.48
N ASN A 10 5.09 54.03 -24.58
CA ASN A 10 5.69 52.77 -24.12
C ASN A 10 5.01 51.54 -24.73
N ALA A 11 4.17 51.72 -25.76
CA ALA A 11 3.38 50.63 -26.35
C ALA A 11 4.25 49.54 -27.00
N SER A 12 5.36 49.92 -27.64
CA SER A 12 6.32 48.98 -28.25
C SER A 12 6.98 48.08 -27.20
N GLU A 13 7.51 48.67 -26.13
CA GLU A 13 8.16 47.95 -25.03
C GLU A 13 7.17 47.06 -24.28
N THR A 14 5.97 47.58 -24.01
CA THR A 14 4.87 46.83 -23.40
C THR A 14 4.54 45.57 -24.20
N LEU A 15 4.47 45.68 -25.53
CA LEU A 15 4.24 44.53 -26.41
C LEU A 15 5.37 43.50 -26.35
N ASN A 16 6.62 43.96 -26.26
CA ASN A 16 7.78 43.08 -26.10
C ASN A 16 7.75 42.33 -24.76
N THR A 17 7.43 43.02 -23.66
CA THR A 17 7.27 42.41 -22.34
C THR A 17 6.15 41.36 -22.33
N LEU A 18 5.00 41.66 -22.94
CA LEU A 18 3.87 40.71 -23.03
C LEU A 18 4.21 39.48 -23.87
N ARG A 19 4.91 39.64 -24.99
CA ARG A 19 5.39 38.52 -25.81
C ARG A 19 6.33 37.61 -25.02
N TYR A 20 7.24 38.21 -24.23
CA TYR A 20 8.14 37.45 -23.37
C TYR A 20 7.36 36.70 -22.28
N ALA A 21 6.41 37.37 -21.62
CA ALA A 21 5.54 36.75 -20.61
C ALA A 21 4.75 35.55 -21.19
N ALA A 22 4.22 35.68 -22.41
CA ALA A 22 3.50 34.61 -23.09
C ALA A 22 4.39 33.39 -23.39
N ARG A 23 5.68 33.60 -23.73
CA ARG A 23 6.66 32.51 -23.87
C ARG A 23 7.04 31.91 -22.52
N ALA A 24 7.31 32.74 -21.52
CA ALA A 24 7.65 32.29 -20.16
C ALA A 24 6.54 31.42 -19.54
N LYS A 25 5.26 31.74 -19.81
CA LYS A 25 4.10 30.93 -19.40
C LYS A 25 4.15 29.49 -19.94
N LYS A 26 4.81 29.25 -21.07
CA LYS A 26 4.92 27.92 -21.70
C LYS A 26 6.09 27.10 -21.15
N ILE A 27 6.95 27.67 -20.32
CA ILE A 27 8.07 26.95 -19.71
C ILE A 27 7.50 25.98 -18.67
N ARG A 28 7.78 24.68 -18.84
CA ARG A 28 7.41 23.63 -17.89
C ARG A 28 8.59 23.34 -16.98
N THR A 29 8.40 23.48 -15.67
CA THR A 29 9.41 23.13 -14.67
C THR A 29 9.02 21.84 -13.93
N LYS A 30 10.01 21.13 -13.41
CA LYS A 30 9.82 19.98 -12.51
C LYS A 30 10.44 20.34 -11.15
N PRO A 31 9.70 20.99 -10.24
CA PRO A 31 10.24 21.32 -8.93
C PRO A 31 10.54 20.02 -8.16
N ILE A 32 11.72 19.94 -7.56
CA ILE A 32 12.14 18.84 -6.70
C ILE A 32 12.32 19.41 -5.29
N VAL A 33 11.71 18.78 -4.30
CA VAL A 33 11.94 19.12 -2.89
C VAL A 33 13.33 18.62 -2.53
N VAL A 34 14.29 19.54 -2.40
CA VAL A 34 15.63 19.22 -1.91
C VAL A 34 15.58 19.28 -0.39
N MET A 35 15.69 18.12 0.24
CA MET A 35 15.80 18.01 1.69
C MET A 35 17.27 17.98 2.09
N ASP A 36 17.60 18.53 3.27
CA ASP A 36 18.89 18.30 3.90
C ASP A 36 19.11 16.78 4.02
N PRO A 37 20.30 16.23 3.67
CA PRO A 37 20.60 14.81 3.84
C PRO A 37 20.25 14.28 5.23
N ARG A 38 20.41 15.10 6.28
CA ARG A 38 20.03 14.72 7.65
C ARG A 38 18.53 14.53 7.79
N GLU A 39 17.73 15.47 7.30
CA GLU A 39 16.26 15.40 7.38
C GLU A 39 15.70 14.29 6.49
N ALA A 40 16.31 14.05 5.33
CA ALA A 40 15.98 12.93 4.46
C ALA A 40 16.22 11.58 5.16
N LEU A 41 17.36 11.44 5.85
CA LEU A 41 17.69 10.25 6.63
C LEU A 41 16.70 10.06 7.79
N ILE A 42 16.40 11.10 8.54
CA ILE A 42 15.43 11.04 9.64
C ILE A 42 14.06 10.58 9.14
N LEU A 43 13.59 11.10 8.01
CA LEU A 43 12.31 10.67 7.42
C LEU A 43 12.34 9.23 6.94
N SER A 44 13.46 8.78 6.37
CA SER A 44 13.64 7.39 5.95
C SER A 44 13.57 6.45 7.16
N LEU A 45 14.34 6.75 8.21
CA LEU A 45 14.38 5.96 9.43
C LEU A 45 13.02 5.94 10.13
N LYS A 46 12.31 7.08 10.19
CA LYS A 46 10.94 7.12 10.74
C LYS A 46 9.97 6.23 9.96
N ARG A 47 10.06 6.21 8.62
CA ARG A 47 9.25 5.32 7.78
C ARG A 47 9.58 3.84 8.03
N GLU A 48 10.85 3.51 8.15
CA GLU A 48 11.32 2.16 8.44
C GLU A 48 10.88 1.68 9.82
N VAL A 49 11.03 2.52 10.85
CA VAL A 49 10.53 2.23 12.21
C VAL A 49 9.02 1.99 12.19
N GLY A 50 8.25 2.82 11.48
CA GLY A 50 6.81 2.62 11.35
C GLY A 50 6.45 1.31 10.64
N ALA A 51 7.18 0.94 9.58
CA ALA A 51 6.98 -0.32 8.88
C ALA A 51 7.27 -1.52 9.79
N LEU A 52 8.38 -1.50 10.52
CA LEU A 52 8.77 -2.54 11.46
C LEU A 52 7.81 -2.64 12.65
N GLN A 53 7.30 -1.51 13.14
CA GLN A 53 6.27 -1.49 14.19
C GLN A 53 4.98 -2.14 13.70
N ASN A 54 4.51 -1.76 12.51
CA ASN A 54 3.32 -2.36 11.90
C ASN A 54 3.49 -3.88 11.70
N GLU A 55 4.67 -4.32 11.24
CA GLU A 55 4.97 -5.75 11.09
C GLU A 55 4.99 -6.46 12.44
N ASN A 56 5.65 -5.90 13.45
CA ASN A 56 5.66 -6.45 14.80
C ASN A 56 4.26 -6.55 15.38
N ASP A 57 3.43 -5.52 15.23
CA ASP A 57 2.06 -5.52 15.71
C ASP A 57 1.22 -6.57 14.98
N HIS A 58 1.42 -6.71 13.67
CA HIS A 58 0.79 -7.76 12.87
C HIS A 58 1.19 -9.17 13.35
N LEU A 59 2.49 -9.40 13.59
CA LEU A 59 3.01 -10.67 14.10
C LEU A 59 2.53 -10.96 15.52
N ARG A 60 2.52 -9.96 16.40
CA ARG A 60 1.99 -10.08 17.77
C ARG A 60 0.49 -10.42 17.77
N ALA A 61 -0.27 -9.79 16.88
CA ALA A 61 -1.68 -10.11 16.69
C ALA A 61 -1.88 -11.53 16.12
N ALA A 62 -1.07 -11.93 15.14
CA ALA A 62 -1.11 -13.26 14.53
C ALA A 62 -0.72 -14.38 15.51
N LEU A 63 0.23 -14.11 16.41
CA LEU A 63 0.70 -15.03 17.44
C LEU A 63 -0.15 -14.98 18.73
N HIS A 64 -1.23 -14.17 18.76
CA HIS A 64 -2.05 -13.94 19.96
C HIS A 64 -1.22 -13.59 21.21
N LEU A 65 -0.08 -12.91 21.03
CA LEU A 65 0.85 -12.59 22.12
C LEU A 65 0.44 -11.32 22.91
N GLY A 66 -0.77 -10.81 22.64
CA GLY A 66 -1.38 -9.67 23.30
C GLY A 66 -2.51 -10.09 24.23
N ASN A 67 -2.22 -10.94 25.22
CA ASN A 67 -3.11 -11.14 26.36
C ASN A 67 -2.81 -10.09 27.43
N ASP A 68 -3.26 -8.86 27.19
CA ASP A 68 -3.56 -7.92 28.26
C ASP A 68 -5.08 -7.93 28.48
N PRO A 69 -5.58 -8.38 29.64
CA PRO A 69 -7.02 -8.59 29.88
C PRO A 69 -7.88 -7.31 29.89
N LEU A 70 -7.29 -6.13 29.64
CA LEU A 70 -7.99 -4.83 29.66
C LEU A 70 -8.50 -4.35 28.30
N THR A 71 -7.99 -4.86 27.17
CA THR A 71 -8.29 -4.29 25.83
C THR A 71 -9.38 -5.05 25.07
N ALA A 72 -9.84 -6.20 25.58
CA ALA A 72 -10.78 -7.09 24.89
C ALA A 72 -12.21 -6.53 24.73
N LEU A 73 -12.55 -5.41 25.37
CA LEU A 73 -13.91 -4.86 25.35
C LEU A 73 -14.17 -3.80 24.26
N ALA A 74 -13.14 -3.33 23.54
CA ALA A 74 -13.29 -2.19 22.62
C ALA A 74 -13.35 -2.54 21.12
N ASN A 75 -12.94 -3.75 20.70
CA ASN A 75 -12.71 -4.05 19.28
C ASN A 75 -13.72 -5.07 18.70
N ASN A 76 -15.01 -4.85 18.96
CA ASN A 76 -16.08 -5.74 18.52
C ASN A 76 -16.78 -5.35 17.21
N GLU A 77 -16.26 -4.39 16.44
CA GLU A 77 -16.83 -4.03 15.14
C GLU A 77 -15.75 -4.13 14.05
N CYS A 78 -16.00 -4.96 13.03
CA CYS A 78 -15.16 -5.28 11.86
C CYS A 78 -14.10 -6.39 12.00
N ARG A 79 -14.37 -7.43 12.80
CA ARG A 79 -13.62 -8.70 12.73
C ARG A 79 -14.16 -9.60 11.61
N GLU A 80 -13.85 -9.27 10.36
CA GLU A 80 -13.97 -10.26 9.28
C GLU A 80 -12.99 -11.41 9.55
N LYS A 81 -13.54 -12.62 9.51
CA LYS A 81 -12.95 -13.89 9.95
C LYS A 81 -11.67 -14.21 9.16
N ARG A 82 -10.50 -13.77 9.65
CA ARG A 82 -9.22 -14.41 9.26
C ARG A 82 -8.97 -15.56 10.22
N SER A 83 -9.13 -16.77 9.71
CA SER A 83 -8.77 -18.00 10.42
C SER A 83 -7.27 -17.99 10.75
N PRO A 84 -6.87 -18.46 11.94
CA PRO A 84 -5.46 -18.58 12.29
C PRO A 84 -4.74 -19.49 11.30
N ILE A 85 -3.54 -19.08 10.89
CA ILE A 85 -2.67 -19.89 10.03
C ILE A 85 -2.26 -21.11 10.87
N PRO A 86 -2.52 -22.34 10.40
CA PRO A 86 -2.12 -23.53 11.15
C PRO A 86 -0.59 -23.54 11.30
N PRO A 87 -0.05 -23.93 12.48
CA PRO A 87 1.38 -24.13 12.63
C PRO A 87 1.86 -25.16 11.60
N SER A 88 3.05 -24.94 11.05
CA SER A 88 3.67 -25.88 10.11
C SER A 88 3.57 -27.30 10.68
N PRO A 89 3.11 -28.30 9.90
CA PRO A 89 3.03 -29.67 10.37
C PRO A 89 4.41 -30.09 10.87
N HIS A 90 4.45 -30.57 12.11
CA HIS A 90 5.69 -31.03 12.74
C HIS A 90 6.14 -32.28 11.98
N VAL A 91 7.22 -32.15 11.22
CA VAL A 91 7.78 -33.25 10.44
C VAL A 91 8.61 -34.12 11.38
N ASP A 92 8.19 -35.37 11.59
CA ASP A 92 8.84 -36.29 12.52
C ASP A 92 10.08 -36.93 11.89
N ILE A 93 11.24 -36.33 12.13
CA ILE A 93 12.50 -36.61 11.40
C ILE A 93 12.93 -38.07 11.55
N ASP A 94 12.73 -38.68 12.72
CA ASP A 94 13.12 -40.07 12.99
C ASP A 94 12.35 -41.04 12.10
N ARG A 95 11.07 -40.78 11.86
CA ARG A 95 10.22 -41.61 11.01
C ARG A 95 10.57 -41.49 9.53
N LEU A 96 11.08 -40.34 9.08
CA LEU A 96 11.58 -40.16 7.70
C LEU A 96 12.92 -40.88 7.48
N ALA A 97 13.76 -40.97 8.51
CA ALA A 97 15.04 -41.66 8.43
C ALA A 97 14.89 -43.19 8.28
N GLU A 98 13.76 -43.75 8.74
CA GLU A 98 13.45 -45.18 8.66
C GLU A 98 12.80 -45.62 7.33
N MET A 99 12.39 -44.69 6.45
CA MET A 99 11.69 -45.01 5.20
C MET A 99 12.61 -45.60 4.12
N GLU A 100 12.09 -46.50 3.29
CA GLU A 100 12.83 -46.99 2.12
C GLU A 100 13.04 -45.87 1.08
N SER A 101 14.23 -45.85 0.46
CA SER A 101 14.64 -44.85 -0.54
C SER A 101 13.60 -44.56 -1.66
N PRO A 102 12.92 -45.56 -2.27
CA PRO A 102 11.90 -45.28 -3.29
C PRO A 102 10.65 -44.61 -2.73
N GLU A 103 10.22 -44.94 -1.51
CA GLU A 103 9.05 -44.34 -0.86
C GLU A 103 9.32 -42.90 -0.47
N LEU A 104 10.51 -42.62 0.09
CA LEU A 104 10.97 -41.27 0.41
C LEU A 104 11.01 -40.39 -0.86
N SER A 105 11.53 -40.94 -1.96
CA SER A 105 11.62 -40.24 -3.25
C SER A 105 10.26 -39.93 -3.87
N GLN A 106 9.24 -40.77 -3.62
CA GLN A 106 7.87 -40.52 -4.06
C GLN A 106 7.20 -39.46 -3.19
N LEU A 107 7.38 -39.54 -1.87
CA LEU A 107 6.82 -38.59 -0.91
C LEU A 107 7.35 -37.16 -1.16
N VAL A 108 8.66 -37.01 -1.37
CA VAL A 108 9.27 -35.70 -1.68
C VAL A 108 8.69 -35.13 -2.98
N ARG A 109 8.52 -35.96 -4.02
CA ARG A 109 7.92 -35.51 -5.29
C ARG A 109 6.46 -35.07 -5.12
N ALA A 110 5.66 -35.85 -4.41
CA ALA A 110 4.28 -35.49 -4.11
C ALA A 110 4.20 -34.18 -3.32
N TYR A 111 5.05 -34.02 -2.29
CA TYR A 111 5.11 -32.81 -1.49
C TYR A 111 5.52 -31.59 -2.32
N ILE A 112 6.50 -31.71 -3.23
CA ILE A 112 6.89 -30.61 -4.13
C ILE A 112 5.70 -30.21 -5.02
N THR A 113 5.02 -31.17 -5.65
CA THR A 113 3.87 -30.88 -6.53
C THR A 113 2.73 -30.21 -5.76
N GLU A 114 2.42 -30.68 -4.56
CA GLU A 114 1.41 -30.09 -3.69
C GLU A 114 1.80 -28.68 -3.26
N ASN A 115 3.06 -28.47 -2.86
CA ASN A 115 3.56 -27.15 -2.48
C ASN A 115 3.55 -26.15 -3.64
N GLU A 116 3.84 -26.59 -4.87
CA GLU A 116 3.72 -25.76 -6.06
C GLU A 116 2.26 -25.42 -6.38
N ALA A 117 1.33 -26.36 -6.18
CA ALA A 117 -0.10 -26.10 -6.32
C ALA A 117 -0.59 -25.07 -5.27
N LEU A 118 -0.22 -25.25 -4.00
CA LEU A 118 -0.55 -24.32 -2.92
C LEU A 118 0.04 -22.92 -3.17
N ARG A 119 1.26 -22.82 -3.71
CA ARG A 119 1.84 -21.52 -4.09
C ARG A 119 1.08 -20.84 -5.22
N ARG A 120 0.63 -21.61 -6.21
CA ARG A 120 -0.21 -21.08 -7.31
C ARG A 120 -1.56 -20.57 -6.78
N GLU A 121 -2.26 -21.37 -5.97
CA GLU A 121 -3.53 -20.98 -5.36
C GLU A 121 -3.38 -19.72 -4.49
N ASN A 122 -2.34 -19.65 -3.66
CA ASN A 122 -2.06 -18.45 -2.87
C ASN A 122 -1.84 -17.21 -3.75
N ALA A 123 -1.12 -17.34 -4.86
CA ALA A 123 -0.94 -16.23 -5.80
C ALA A 123 -2.27 -15.76 -6.41
N GLU A 124 -3.16 -16.69 -6.76
CA GLU A 124 -4.50 -16.40 -7.27
C GLU A 124 -5.39 -15.74 -6.20
N LEU A 125 -5.36 -16.23 -4.96
CA LEU A 125 -6.07 -15.64 -3.83
C LEU A 125 -5.60 -14.21 -3.56
N TYR A 126 -4.29 -13.96 -3.60
CA TYR A 126 -3.74 -12.60 -3.45
C TYR A 126 -4.15 -11.68 -4.59
N ALA A 127 -4.09 -12.14 -5.84
CA ALA A 127 -4.55 -11.37 -6.98
C ALA A 127 -6.05 -11.01 -6.87
N THR A 128 -6.88 -11.97 -6.45
CA THR A 128 -8.31 -11.78 -6.25
C THR A 128 -8.59 -10.79 -5.13
N ARG A 129 -7.93 -10.93 -3.98
CA ARG A 129 -8.01 -9.97 -2.87
C ARG A 129 -7.67 -8.56 -3.33
N ASP A 130 -6.57 -8.40 -4.06
CA ASP A 130 -6.12 -7.08 -4.53
C ASP A 130 -7.12 -6.46 -5.52
N GLN A 131 -7.76 -7.27 -6.34
CA GLN A 131 -8.84 -6.83 -7.22
C GLN A 131 -10.05 -6.35 -6.40
N VAL A 132 -10.51 -7.14 -5.42
CA VAL A 132 -11.64 -6.78 -4.55
C VAL A 132 -11.36 -5.48 -3.78
N VAL A 133 -10.15 -5.29 -3.25
CA VAL A 133 -9.78 -4.06 -2.54
C VAL A 133 -9.83 -2.84 -3.47
N ARG A 134 -9.36 -2.97 -4.71
CA ARG A 134 -9.45 -1.88 -5.70
C ARG A 134 -10.90 -1.54 -6.03
N ASP A 135 -11.73 -2.55 -6.27
CA ASP A 135 -13.13 -2.37 -6.61
C ASP A 135 -13.90 -1.74 -5.45
N GLN A 136 -13.65 -2.17 -4.21
CA GLN A 136 -14.20 -1.57 -3.00
C GLN A 136 -13.83 -0.07 -2.89
N ALA A 137 -12.57 0.29 -3.17
CA ALA A 137 -12.14 1.69 -3.13
C ALA A 137 -12.86 2.55 -4.18
N LEU A 138 -13.15 2.00 -5.37
CA LEU A 138 -13.93 2.71 -6.39
C LEU A 138 -15.38 2.93 -5.96
N VAL A 139 -16.02 1.90 -5.41
CA VAL A 139 -17.39 1.99 -4.91
C VAL A 139 -17.50 3.02 -3.78
N CYS A 140 -16.56 3.03 -2.83
CA CYS A 140 -16.55 4.03 -1.75
C CYS A 140 -16.46 5.47 -2.29
N ARG A 141 -15.58 5.73 -3.27
CA ARG A 141 -15.46 7.06 -3.89
C ARG A 141 -16.74 7.48 -4.61
N GLU A 142 -17.39 6.56 -5.31
CA GLU A 142 -18.64 6.87 -6.01
C GLU A 142 -19.77 7.13 -5.01
N ASN A 143 -19.85 6.36 -3.93
CA ASN A 143 -20.80 6.59 -2.84
C ASN A 143 -20.60 7.95 -2.19
N GLU A 144 -19.36 8.35 -1.88
CA GLU A 144 -19.04 9.69 -1.36
C GLU A 144 -19.49 10.79 -2.33
N ARG A 145 -19.26 10.60 -3.64
CA ARG A 145 -19.68 11.54 -4.67
C ARG A 145 -21.21 11.67 -4.74
N LEU A 146 -21.93 10.56 -4.64
CA LEU A 146 -23.39 10.54 -4.66
C LEU A 146 -23.99 11.15 -3.39
N LEU A 147 -23.41 10.87 -2.22
CA LEU A 147 -23.76 11.50 -0.94
C LEU A 147 -23.65 13.03 -1.04
N LYS A 148 -22.54 13.54 -1.58
CA LYS A 148 -22.34 14.99 -1.77
C LYS A 148 -23.39 15.63 -2.67
N LYS A 149 -23.77 14.95 -3.76
CA LYS A 149 -24.84 15.41 -4.64
C LYS A 149 -26.21 15.40 -3.98
N LEU A 150 -26.48 14.41 -3.13
CA LEU A 150 -27.71 14.36 -2.36
C LEU A 150 -27.78 15.53 -1.38
N GLU A 151 -26.68 15.83 -0.68
CA GLU A 151 -26.58 17.01 0.20
C GLU A 151 -26.82 18.32 -0.58
N ASP A 152 -26.22 18.48 -1.76
CA ASP A 152 -26.41 19.65 -2.62
C ASP A 152 -27.85 19.83 -3.12
N VAL A 153 -28.61 18.73 -3.31
CA VAL A 153 -30.01 18.75 -3.76
C VAL A 153 -30.99 18.97 -2.60
N ASN A 154 -30.59 18.58 -1.38
CA ASN A 154 -31.41 18.70 -0.16
C ASN A 154 -31.16 20.01 0.61
N SER A 155 -30.24 20.86 0.12
CA SER A 155 -29.93 22.21 0.61
C SER A 155 -30.64 23.28 -0.22
#